data_AF-A0A518WL93-F1
#
_entry.id   AF-A0A518WL93-F1
#
_cell.length_a   1.000
_cell.length_b   1.000
_cell.length_c   1.000
_cell.angle_alpha   90.00
_cell.angle_beta   90.00
_cell.angle_gamma   90.00
#
_symmetry.space_group_name_H-M   'P 1'
#
loop_
_entity.id
_entity.type
_entity.pdbx_description
1 polymer ?
#
loop_
_entity_poly.entity_id
_entity_poly.type
_entity_poly.pdbx_seq_one_letter_code
_entity_poly.pdbx_strand_id
1 'polypeptide(L)'
;MHVRTTTRLLAAVVTALALGVSAAPFTPAVAAPTTRLAAPGDDEGGTPALRDQLDAASKGWLEAKAALERSTKRQQELDGQLKTIESQLVTQTAKVGEIAGAAYRTGRLGPMSALLNSNTPSGFLDRAAALETVATREDQELRTMIETRDQATRTRAAVSREITEQRKQVATMGKRKEQAERALAVAAADKPAPTSRDSGSSDGTSTSNAKGAPRNSDGSWPSESCSVNDPTPANGCITPRTLNALNQAKAAGFTRYVSCYRPSGSGEHPKGRACDFAAQKNGFGGVASGGDRTYGNNLAAYFIRNADRLGVLYVIWFKRIWLPSSGWKAYSGGNGDPSSDHTNHVHLSMI
;
A
#
# COMPACT_ATOMS: atom_id res chain seq x y z
N MET A 1 21.46 -63.28 -16.27
CA MET A 1 21.64 -64.58 -16.96
C MET A 1 20.39 -64.84 -17.79
N HIS A 2 20.58 -65.02 -19.11
CA HIS A 2 19.67 -65.69 -20.07
C HIS A 2 18.28 -65.09 -20.34
N VAL A 3 17.74 -65.06 -21.57
CA VAL A 3 18.21 -65.28 -22.94
C VAL A 3 17.16 -64.62 -23.86
N ARG A 4 17.62 -64.25 -25.05
CA ARG A 4 16.96 -63.66 -26.23
C ARG A 4 15.78 -64.45 -26.83
N THR A 5 15.12 -63.75 -27.79
CA THR A 5 14.44 -64.22 -29.02
C THR A 5 12.99 -64.74 -28.87
N THR A 6 12.04 -64.57 -29.80
CA THR A 6 12.09 -64.58 -31.28
C THR A 6 10.95 -63.76 -31.95
N THR A 7 11.23 -63.45 -33.20
CA THR A 7 10.54 -62.75 -34.30
C THR A 7 9.34 -63.49 -34.94
N ARG A 8 8.70 -62.79 -35.91
CA ARG A 8 7.96 -63.23 -37.14
C ARG A 8 6.44 -63.00 -37.11
N LEU A 9 5.71 -62.60 -38.16
CA LEU A 9 5.88 -61.99 -39.51
C LEU A 9 4.46 -62.02 -40.15
N LEU A 10 4.17 -61.13 -41.12
CA LEU A 10 3.20 -61.17 -42.27
C LEU A 10 2.57 -59.76 -42.45
N ALA A 11 2.92 -58.91 -43.44
CA ALA A 11 2.76 -58.98 -44.92
C ALA A 11 1.27 -59.07 -45.34
N ALA A 12 0.67 -58.28 -46.25
CA ALA A 12 1.13 -57.63 -47.49
C ALA A 12 0.16 -56.48 -47.92
N VAL A 13 0.61 -55.34 -48.48
CA VAL A 13 0.73 -54.91 -49.93
C VAL A 13 -0.62 -54.59 -50.60
N VAL A 14 -0.86 -53.39 -51.18
CA VAL A 14 -0.76 -52.99 -52.63
C VAL A 14 -1.04 -51.45 -52.71
N THR A 15 -0.10 -50.55 -53.07
CA THR A 15 0.15 -49.84 -54.38
C THR A 15 -1.04 -49.04 -54.97
N ALA A 16 -0.95 -47.84 -55.60
CA ALA A 16 0.14 -46.97 -56.09
C ALA A 16 -0.43 -45.61 -56.60
N LEU A 17 0.48 -44.76 -57.14
CA LEU A 17 0.38 -43.52 -57.94
C LEU A 17 0.47 -42.17 -57.18
N ALA A 18 1.17 -41.12 -57.65
CA ALA A 18 2.31 -40.93 -58.55
C ALA A 18 2.66 -39.42 -58.52
N LEU A 19 3.96 -39.11 -58.48
CA LEU A 19 4.69 -37.99 -59.11
C LEU A 19 4.27 -36.53 -58.91
N GLY A 20 5.23 -35.75 -58.43
CA GLY A 20 5.26 -34.28 -58.55
C GLY A 20 6.49 -33.68 -57.86
N VAL A 21 7.67 -33.80 -58.49
CA VAL A 21 8.90 -33.10 -58.09
C VAL A 21 8.87 -31.69 -58.69
N SER A 22 8.92 -30.68 -57.83
CA SER A 22 9.36 -29.33 -58.18
C SER A 22 10.31 -28.83 -57.10
N ALA A 23 11.59 -28.77 -57.46
CA ALA A 23 12.63 -28.13 -56.68
C ALA A 23 12.44 -26.60 -56.75
N ALA A 24 12.23 -25.98 -55.59
CA ALA A 24 12.31 -24.53 -55.42
C ALA A 24 13.57 -24.19 -54.61
N PRO A 25 14.26 -23.08 -54.92
CA PRO A 25 15.53 -22.73 -54.30
C PRO A 25 15.35 -22.39 -52.81
N PHE A 26 16.13 -23.06 -51.96
CA PHE A 26 16.33 -22.68 -50.57
C PHE A 26 17.07 -21.35 -50.51
N THR A 27 16.33 -20.26 -50.26
CA THR A 27 16.91 -19.05 -49.71
C THR A 27 17.02 -19.23 -48.19
N PRO A 28 18.18 -18.98 -47.55
CA PRO A 28 18.24 -18.91 -46.11
C PRO A 28 17.41 -17.71 -45.69
N ALA A 29 16.25 -17.95 -45.08
CA ALA A 29 15.48 -16.93 -44.40
C ALA A 29 16.34 -16.41 -43.24
N VAL A 30 16.99 -15.28 -43.47
CA VAL A 30 17.58 -14.45 -42.43
C VAL A 30 16.43 -14.11 -41.49
N ALA A 31 16.48 -14.65 -40.26
CA ALA A 31 15.54 -14.30 -39.21
C ALA A 31 15.55 -12.76 -39.07
N ALA A 32 14.46 -12.12 -39.44
CA ALA A 32 14.24 -10.72 -39.16
C ALA A 32 14.41 -10.50 -37.65
N PRO A 33 14.96 -9.35 -37.21
CA PRO A 33 15.07 -9.07 -35.79
C PRO A 33 13.67 -9.17 -35.18
N THR A 34 13.51 -10.02 -34.17
CA THR A 34 12.28 -10.11 -33.38
C THR A 34 11.91 -8.70 -32.95
N THR A 35 10.85 -8.16 -33.55
CA THR A 35 10.25 -6.92 -33.12
C THR A 35 9.87 -7.11 -31.66
N ARG A 36 10.50 -6.30 -30.81
CA ARG A 36 10.25 -6.20 -29.37
C ARG A 36 8.85 -5.60 -29.17
N LEU A 37 7.83 -6.41 -29.39
CA LEU A 37 6.43 -6.02 -29.24
C LEU A 37 6.01 -6.18 -27.77
N ALA A 38 5.00 -5.40 -27.36
CA ALA A 38 4.26 -5.64 -26.12
C ALA A 38 3.74 -7.08 -26.10
N ALA A 39 3.41 -7.61 -24.91
CA ALA A 39 2.82 -8.94 -24.79
C ALA A 39 1.59 -8.99 -25.72
N PRO A 40 1.50 -9.96 -26.66
CA PRO A 40 0.37 -10.01 -27.58
C PRO A 40 -0.92 -10.27 -26.78
N GLY A 41 -1.87 -9.31 -26.84
CA GLY A 41 -3.18 -9.40 -26.19
C GLY A 41 -3.55 -8.15 -25.39
N ASP A 42 -4.73 -7.58 -25.64
CA ASP A 42 -5.29 -6.39 -24.98
C ASP A 42 -5.79 -6.62 -23.54
N ASP A 43 -5.37 -7.71 -22.90
CA ASP A 43 -6.06 -8.22 -21.70
C ASP A 43 -5.02 -8.51 -20.60
N GLU A 44 -4.93 -7.65 -19.57
CA GLU A 44 -4.26 -7.89 -18.27
C GLU A 44 -4.87 -9.11 -17.52
N GLY A 45 -5.46 -10.09 -18.22
CA GLY A 45 -6.30 -11.17 -17.67
C GLY A 45 -7.56 -10.69 -16.95
N GLY A 46 -8.63 -11.46 -16.99
CA GLY A 46 -9.88 -11.13 -16.31
C GLY A 46 -10.70 -10.08 -17.05
N THR A 47 -11.91 -9.80 -16.56
CA THR A 47 -12.81 -8.85 -17.20
C THR A 47 -12.44 -7.41 -16.83
N PRO A 48 -12.77 -6.40 -17.65
CA PRO A 48 -12.64 -4.98 -17.28
C PRO A 48 -13.30 -4.67 -15.92
N ALA A 49 -14.50 -5.23 -15.69
CA ALA A 49 -15.23 -5.07 -14.43
C ALA A 49 -14.46 -5.65 -13.23
N LEU A 50 -13.78 -6.79 -13.38
CA LEU A 50 -12.93 -7.34 -12.32
C LEU A 50 -11.78 -6.39 -12.00
N ARG A 51 -11.09 -5.87 -13.03
CA ARG A 51 -9.95 -4.95 -12.84
C ARG A 51 -10.39 -3.67 -12.13
N ASP A 52 -11.51 -3.08 -12.54
CA ASP A 52 -12.05 -1.88 -11.91
C ASP A 52 -12.44 -2.12 -10.44
N GLN A 53 -13.02 -3.29 -10.13
CA GLN A 53 -13.33 -3.68 -8.76
C GLN A 53 -12.05 -3.88 -7.92
N LEU A 54 -11.00 -4.48 -8.49
CA LEU A 54 -9.71 -4.67 -7.83
C LEU A 54 -8.96 -3.36 -7.62
N ASP A 55 -8.97 -2.44 -8.58
CA ASP A 55 -8.42 -1.07 -8.46
C ASP A 55 -9.13 -0.33 -7.34
N ALA A 56 -10.46 -0.23 -7.40
CA ALA A 56 -11.26 0.47 -6.39
C ALA A 56 -11.09 -0.12 -4.98
N ALA A 57 -11.06 -1.45 -4.86
CA ALA A 57 -10.89 -2.13 -3.58
C ALA A 57 -9.48 -1.93 -3.01
N SER A 58 -8.44 -2.11 -3.82
CA SER A 58 -7.05 -2.00 -3.39
C SER A 58 -6.67 -0.56 -3.07
N LYS A 59 -7.08 0.40 -3.91
CA LYS A 59 -6.90 1.83 -3.66
C LYS A 59 -7.60 2.26 -2.38
N GLY A 60 -8.88 1.90 -2.22
CA GLY A 60 -9.65 2.22 -1.01
C GLY A 60 -9.06 1.59 0.26
N TRP A 61 -8.47 0.39 0.16
CA TRP A 61 -7.78 -0.24 1.29
C TRP A 61 -6.50 0.51 1.67
N LEU A 62 -5.68 0.91 0.67
CA LEU A 62 -4.44 1.66 0.89
C LEU A 62 -4.71 3.06 1.45
N GLU A 63 -5.74 3.75 0.96
CA GLU A 63 -6.19 5.04 1.50
C GLU A 63 -6.65 4.93 2.96
N ALA A 64 -7.44 3.90 3.28
CA ALA A 64 -7.90 3.63 4.64
C ALA A 64 -6.73 3.28 5.58
N LYS A 65 -5.76 2.49 5.11
CA LYS A 65 -4.53 2.20 5.85
C LYS A 65 -3.75 3.48 6.16
N ALA A 66 -3.54 4.35 5.17
CA ALA A 66 -2.83 5.62 5.38
C ALA A 66 -3.58 6.54 6.35
N ALA A 67 -4.92 6.58 6.28
CA ALA A 67 -5.75 7.32 7.23
C ALA A 67 -5.65 6.78 8.67
N LEU A 68 -5.62 5.45 8.83
CA LEU A 68 -5.42 4.80 10.11
C LEU A 68 -4.05 5.15 10.72
N GLU A 69 -2.98 5.10 9.93
CA GLU A 69 -1.62 5.45 10.36
C GLU A 69 -1.54 6.92 10.80
N ARG A 70 -2.13 7.85 10.03
CA ARG A 70 -2.25 9.26 10.40
C ARG A 70 -2.97 9.45 11.73
N SER A 71 -4.15 8.85 11.88
CA SER A 71 -4.96 8.98 13.10
C SER A 71 -4.24 8.38 14.32
N THR A 72 -3.50 7.28 14.13
CA THR A 72 -2.67 6.67 15.18
C THR A 72 -1.55 7.61 15.62
N LYS A 73 -0.84 8.23 14.67
CA LYS A 73 0.19 9.23 14.99
C LYS A 73 -0.41 10.44 15.72
N ARG A 74 -1.56 10.93 15.27
CA ARG A 74 -2.24 12.06 15.90
C ARG A 74 -2.69 11.74 17.33
N GLN A 75 -3.19 10.53 17.55
CA GLN A 75 -3.51 10.05 18.90
C GLN A 75 -2.28 10.08 19.81
N GLN A 76 -1.13 9.56 19.35
CA GLN A 76 0.11 9.57 20.14
C GLN A 76 0.55 11.00 20.51
N GLU A 77 0.45 11.95 19.60
CA GLU A 77 0.73 13.37 19.87
C GLU A 77 -0.21 13.94 20.93
N LEU A 78 -1.52 13.66 20.80
CA LEU A 78 -2.54 14.12 21.76
C LEU A 78 -2.36 13.48 23.14
N ASP A 79 -1.99 12.21 23.21
CA ASP A 79 -1.68 11.52 24.47
C ASP A 79 -0.45 12.13 25.15
N GLY A 80 0.57 12.52 24.37
CA GLY A 80 1.71 13.28 24.86
C GLY A 80 1.31 14.65 25.42
N GLN A 81 0.45 15.38 24.73
CA GLN A 81 -0.10 16.67 25.21
C GLN A 81 -0.92 16.48 26.48
N LEU A 82 -1.77 15.46 26.53
CA LEU A 82 -2.63 15.17 27.67
C LEU A 82 -1.80 14.90 28.93
N LYS A 83 -0.72 14.12 28.83
CA LYS A 83 0.21 13.87 29.95
C LYS A 83 0.80 15.17 30.50
N THR A 84 1.22 16.08 29.63
CA THR A 84 1.75 17.39 30.04
C THR A 84 0.68 18.22 30.76
N ILE A 85 -0.53 18.28 30.21
CA ILE A 85 -1.66 19.00 30.81
C ILE A 85 -2.03 18.42 32.18
N GLU A 86 -2.05 17.09 32.30
CA GLU A 86 -2.34 16.41 33.57
C GLU A 86 -1.28 16.71 34.63
N SER A 87 0.01 16.75 34.25
CA SER A 87 1.08 17.17 35.15
C SER A 87 0.93 18.63 35.61
N GLN A 88 0.50 19.52 34.72
CA GLN A 88 0.22 20.92 35.07
C GLN A 88 -0.96 21.01 36.04
N LEU A 89 -2.02 20.24 35.82
CA LEU A 89 -3.18 20.18 36.72
C LEU A 89 -2.81 19.72 38.12
N VAL A 90 -1.93 18.73 38.28
CA VAL A 90 -1.46 18.29 39.60
C VAL A 90 -0.80 19.45 40.35
N THR A 91 0.08 20.20 39.67
CA THR A 91 0.78 21.34 40.27
C THR A 91 -0.18 22.47 40.63
N GLN A 92 -1.09 22.82 39.71
CA GLN A 92 -2.08 23.89 39.92
C GLN A 92 -3.08 23.52 41.03
N THR A 93 -3.49 22.25 41.10
CA THR A 93 -4.38 21.75 42.17
C THR A 93 -3.73 21.89 43.53
N ALA A 94 -2.43 21.61 43.65
CA ALA A 94 -1.69 21.81 44.90
C ALA A 94 -1.67 23.29 45.31
N LYS A 95 -1.36 24.22 44.39
CA LYS A 95 -1.38 25.66 44.66
C LYS A 95 -2.76 26.18 45.09
N VAL A 96 -3.82 25.78 44.38
CA VAL A 96 -5.19 26.15 44.74
C VAL A 96 -5.58 25.56 46.10
N GLY A 97 -5.08 24.37 46.44
CA GLY A 97 -5.20 23.79 47.77
C GLY A 97 -4.53 24.62 48.86
N GLU A 98 -3.34 25.19 48.61
CA GLU A 98 -2.67 26.11 49.53
C GLU A 98 -3.47 27.40 49.76
N ILE A 99 -4.00 27.99 48.67
CA ILE A 99 -4.88 29.18 48.73
C ILE A 99 -6.12 28.87 49.57
N ALA A 100 -6.81 27.76 49.28
CA ALA A 100 -7.98 27.34 50.03
C ALA A 100 -7.67 27.09 51.52
N GLY A 101 -6.53 26.47 51.83
CA GLY A 101 -6.08 26.23 53.19
C GLY A 101 -5.70 27.51 53.95
N ALA A 102 -5.10 28.49 53.27
CA ALA A 102 -4.85 29.81 53.83
C ALA A 102 -6.17 30.52 54.16
N ALA A 103 -7.09 30.60 53.20
CA ALA A 103 -8.40 31.21 53.37
C ALA A 103 -9.21 30.54 54.50
N TYR A 104 -9.13 29.22 54.65
CA TYR A 104 -9.78 28.48 55.73
C TYR A 104 -9.21 28.86 57.11
N ARG A 105 -7.89 28.96 57.25
CA ARG A 105 -7.23 29.30 58.53
C ARG A 105 -7.44 30.75 58.94
N THR A 106 -7.41 31.69 57.99
CA THR A 106 -7.61 33.12 58.28
C THR A 106 -9.08 33.48 58.47
N GLY A 107 -9.99 32.66 57.91
CA GLY A 107 -11.43 32.91 57.94
C GLY A 107 -11.85 34.13 57.10
N ARG A 108 -13.15 34.35 57.00
CA ARG A 108 -13.75 35.43 56.19
C ARG A 108 -13.38 36.84 56.65
N LEU A 109 -13.05 37.01 57.94
CA LEU A 109 -12.69 38.31 58.52
C LEU A 109 -11.18 38.55 58.56
N GLY A 110 -10.35 37.56 58.24
CA GLY A 110 -8.89 37.65 58.35
C GLY A 110 -8.25 38.83 57.61
N PRO A 111 -8.54 39.05 56.31
CA PRO A 111 -8.05 40.21 55.58
C PRO A 111 -8.51 41.54 56.17
N MET A 112 -9.77 41.62 56.64
CA MET A 112 -10.29 42.81 57.31
C MET A 112 -9.57 43.08 58.65
N SER A 113 -9.31 42.04 59.44
CA SER A 113 -8.52 42.15 60.67
C SER A 113 -7.08 42.56 60.42
N ALA A 114 -6.46 42.09 59.32
CA ALA A 114 -5.11 42.48 58.93
C ALA A 114 -5.00 43.97 58.54
N LEU A 115 -6.04 44.50 57.87
CA LEU A 115 -6.18 45.92 57.54
C LEU A 115 -6.40 46.79 58.79
N LEU A 116 -7.30 46.38 59.69
CA LEU A 116 -7.65 47.12 60.90
C LEU A 116 -6.53 47.17 61.95
N ASN A 117 -5.57 46.24 61.91
CA ASN A 117 -4.42 46.21 62.81
C ASN A 117 -3.28 47.17 62.38
N SER A 118 -3.60 48.24 61.65
CA SER A 118 -2.63 49.25 61.21
C SER A 118 -2.81 50.54 62.01
N ASN A 119 -1.73 51.09 62.55
CA ASN A 119 -1.78 52.26 63.44
C ASN A 119 -1.59 53.59 62.70
N THR A 120 -1.41 53.57 61.37
CA THR A 120 -1.22 54.77 60.53
C THR A 120 -2.00 54.68 59.22
N PRO A 121 -2.48 55.81 58.66
CA PRO A 121 -3.16 55.83 57.36
C PRO A 121 -2.32 55.26 56.21
N SER A 122 -1.01 55.50 56.19
CA SER A 122 -0.11 54.96 55.16
C SER A 122 0.02 53.45 55.26
N GLY A 123 0.18 52.90 56.46
CA GLY A 123 0.29 51.45 56.67
C GLY A 123 -1.00 50.70 56.32
N PHE A 124 -2.16 51.33 56.45
CA PHE A 124 -3.43 50.80 55.96
C PHE A 124 -3.41 50.64 54.43
N LEU A 125 -3.02 51.70 53.71
CA LEU A 125 -2.99 51.71 52.24
C LEU A 125 -1.97 50.70 51.69
N ASP A 126 -0.80 50.57 52.30
CA ASP A 126 0.21 49.59 51.89
C ASP A 126 -0.30 48.14 52.04
N ARG A 127 -0.97 47.85 53.16
CA ARG A 127 -1.58 46.52 53.39
C ARG A 127 -2.75 46.25 52.44
N ALA A 128 -3.54 47.27 52.12
CA ALA A 128 -4.61 47.16 51.14
C ALA A 128 -4.07 46.84 49.74
N ALA A 129 -3.01 47.53 49.30
CA ALA A 129 -2.36 47.26 48.02
C ALA A 129 -1.73 45.85 47.97
N ALA A 130 -1.12 45.40 49.08
CA ALA A 130 -0.59 44.05 49.18
C ALA A 130 -1.69 42.98 49.11
N LEU A 131 -2.81 43.17 49.80
CA LEU A 131 -3.95 42.25 49.75
C LEU A 131 -4.58 42.19 48.36
N GLU A 132 -4.71 43.32 47.66
CA GLU A 132 -5.21 43.36 46.28
C GLU A 132 -4.30 42.57 45.32
N THR A 133 -2.98 42.70 45.50
CA THR A 133 -1.99 41.95 44.71
C THR A 133 -2.12 40.45 44.96
N VAL A 134 -2.33 40.03 46.22
CA VAL A 134 -2.57 38.63 46.57
C VAL A 134 -3.86 38.13 45.94
N ALA A 135 -4.98 38.85 46.09
CA ALA A 135 -6.27 38.48 45.53
C ALA A 135 -6.20 38.33 44.01
N THR A 136 -5.57 39.26 43.30
CA THR A 136 -5.38 39.19 41.84
C THR A 136 -4.58 37.94 41.44
N ARG A 137 -3.54 37.60 42.20
CA ARG A 137 -2.72 36.42 41.94
C ARG A 137 -3.47 35.12 42.21
N GLU A 138 -4.24 35.05 43.29
CA GLU A 138 -5.09 33.90 43.61
C GLU A 138 -6.17 33.67 42.54
N ASP A 139 -6.83 34.74 42.11
CA ASP A 139 -7.80 34.72 41.00
C ASP A 139 -7.16 34.19 39.71
N GLN A 140 -5.94 34.63 39.40
CA GLN A 140 -5.22 34.17 38.22
C GLN A 140 -4.90 32.67 38.30
N GLU A 141 -4.40 32.16 39.43
CA GLU A 141 -4.08 30.73 39.60
C GLU A 141 -5.35 29.87 39.46
N LEU A 142 -6.49 30.31 40.02
CA LEU A 142 -7.78 29.62 39.82
C LEU A 142 -8.21 29.60 38.34
N ARG A 143 -8.14 30.76 37.65
CA ARG A 143 -8.52 30.83 36.22
C ARG A 143 -7.62 29.95 35.36
N THR A 144 -6.31 30.00 35.56
CA THR A 144 -5.36 29.14 34.85
C THR A 144 -5.64 27.65 35.10
N MET A 145 -6.02 27.26 36.32
CA MET A 145 -6.42 25.87 36.61
C MET A 145 -7.69 25.46 35.86
N ILE A 146 -8.70 26.33 35.81
CA ILE A 146 -9.94 26.07 35.06
C ILE A 146 -9.64 25.91 33.56
N GLU A 147 -8.86 26.82 32.99
CA GLU A 147 -8.45 26.76 31.57
C GLU A 147 -7.68 25.47 31.25
N THR A 148 -6.75 25.08 32.12
CA THR A 148 -5.97 23.83 31.97
C THR A 148 -6.89 22.61 32.04
N ARG A 149 -7.90 22.62 32.93
CA ARG A 149 -8.90 21.54 33.04
C ARG A 149 -9.78 21.43 31.80
N ASP A 150 -10.19 22.57 31.25
CA ASP A 150 -10.96 22.63 30.01
C ASP A 150 -10.13 22.17 28.83
N GLN A 151 -8.83 22.48 28.80
CA GLN A 151 -7.91 21.95 27.81
C GLN A 151 -7.77 20.43 27.93
N ALA A 152 -7.61 19.88 29.15
CA ALA A 152 -7.55 18.44 29.37
C ALA A 152 -8.82 17.74 28.83
N THR A 153 -9.99 18.31 29.12
CA THR A 153 -11.29 17.78 28.66
C THR A 153 -11.37 17.78 27.14
N ARG A 154 -10.99 18.88 26.48
CA ARG A 154 -10.98 18.98 25.01
C ARG A 154 -9.97 18.03 24.37
N THR A 155 -8.79 17.86 24.94
CA THR A 155 -7.76 16.93 24.45
C THR A 155 -8.21 15.49 24.59
N ARG A 156 -8.82 15.09 25.73
CA ARG A 156 -9.43 13.76 25.89
C ARG A 156 -10.52 13.50 24.85
N ALA A 157 -11.38 14.48 24.59
CA ALA A 157 -12.39 14.36 23.55
C ALA A 157 -11.77 14.21 22.15
N ALA A 158 -10.63 14.88 21.88
CA ALA A 158 -9.89 14.72 20.63
C ALA A 158 -9.31 13.30 20.49
N VAL A 159 -8.70 12.74 21.54
CA VAL A 159 -8.23 11.35 21.57
C VAL A 159 -9.36 10.37 21.26
N SER A 160 -10.53 10.54 21.88
CA SER A 160 -11.71 9.70 21.61
C SER A 160 -12.20 9.79 20.16
N ARG A 161 -12.07 10.96 19.52
CA ARG A 161 -12.38 11.12 18.09
C ARG A 161 -11.39 10.36 17.21
N GLU A 162 -10.10 10.42 17.52
CA GLU A 162 -9.08 9.63 16.79
C GLU A 162 -9.36 8.12 16.92
N ILE A 163 -9.65 7.62 18.14
CA ILE A 163 -9.98 6.19 18.33
C ILE A 163 -11.21 5.78 17.50
N THR A 164 -12.21 6.65 17.39
CA THR A 164 -13.41 6.39 16.56
C THR A 164 -13.05 6.34 15.08
N GLU A 165 -12.22 7.27 14.61
CA GLU A 165 -11.74 7.29 13.23
C GLU A 165 -10.89 6.04 12.90
N GLN A 166 -10.00 5.62 13.79
CA GLN A 166 -9.22 4.39 13.64
C GLN A 166 -10.12 3.16 13.47
N ARG A 167 -11.15 3.01 14.32
CA ARG A 167 -12.12 1.90 14.20
C ARG A 167 -12.86 1.92 12.87
N LYS A 168 -13.26 3.11 12.40
CA LYS A 168 -13.89 3.31 11.09
C LYS A 168 -12.95 2.92 9.95
N GLN A 169 -11.67 3.27 10.01
CA GLN A 169 -10.70 2.91 8.98
C GLN A 169 -10.41 1.41 8.97
N VAL A 170 -10.28 0.76 10.12
CA VAL A 170 -10.17 -0.71 10.21
C VAL A 170 -11.39 -1.40 9.60
N ALA A 171 -12.61 -0.93 9.89
CA ALA A 171 -13.82 -1.46 9.28
C ALA A 171 -13.87 -1.26 7.76
N THR A 172 -13.39 -0.10 7.28
CA THR A 172 -13.29 0.20 5.85
C THR A 172 -12.30 -0.74 5.17
N MET A 173 -11.12 -0.95 5.76
CA MET A 173 -10.14 -1.92 5.29
C MET A 173 -10.73 -3.33 5.20
N GLY A 174 -11.48 -3.77 6.22
CA GLY A 174 -12.20 -5.05 6.19
C GLY A 174 -13.16 -5.16 5.00
N LYS A 175 -14.02 -4.15 4.79
CA LYS A 175 -14.97 -4.11 3.66
C LYS A 175 -14.27 -4.15 2.30
N ARG A 176 -13.17 -3.42 2.14
CA ARG A 176 -12.40 -3.38 0.88
C ARG A 176 -11.69 -4.69 0.61
N LYS A 177 -11.16 -5.35 1.65
CA LYS A 177 -10.62 -6.71 1.53
C LYS A 177 -11.69 -7.67 1.02
N GLU A 178 -12.84 -7.71 1.66
CA GLU A 178 -13.93 -8.59 1.24
C GLU A 178 -14.45 -8.27 -0.17
N GLN A 179 -14.51 -6.99 -0.55
CA GLN A 179 -14.88 -6.58 -1.90
C GLN A 179 -13.94 -7.19 -2.94
N ALA A 180 -12.62 -7.11 -2.72
CA ALA A 180 -11.64 -7.70 -3.63
C ALA A 180 -11.74 -9.23 -3.67
N GLU A 181 -11.87 -9.89 -2.51
CA GLU A 181 -11.99 -11.35 -2.44
C GLU A 181 -13.27 -11.87 -3.12
N ARG A 182 -14.40 -11.16 -2.97
CA ARG A 182 -15.64 -11.48 -3.68
C ARG A 182 -15.51 -11.28 -5.19
N ALA A 183 -14.89 -10.19 -5.63
CA ALA A 183 -14.66 -9.94 -7.06
C ALA A 183 -13.86 -11.08 -7.71
N LEU A 184 -12.80 -11.54 -7.02
CA LEU A 184 -12.00 -12.68 -7.46
C LEU A 184 -12.79 -14.00 -7.45
N ALA A 185 -13.62 -14.23 -6.44
CA ALA A 185 -14.44 -15.43 -6.35
C ALA A 185 -15.47 -15.51 -7.49
N VAL A 186 -16.13 -14.39 -7.81
CA VAL A 186 -17.06 -14.30 -8.96
C VAL A 186 -16.32 -14.60 -10.26
N ALA A 187 -15.18 -13.95 -10.49
CA ALA A 187 -14.38 -14.19 -11.69
C ALA A 187 -13.84 -15.63 -11.80
N ALA A 188 -13.63 -16.30 -10.67
CA ALA A 188 -13.22 -17.71 -10.64
C ALA A 188 -14.39 -18.67 -10.90
N ALA A 189 -15.62 -18.32 -10.55
CA ALA A 189 -16.79 -19.16 -10.80
C ALA A 189 -17.11 -19.29 -12.31
N ASP A 190 -16.78 -18.26 -13.09
CA ASP A 190 -17.04 -18.21 -14.53
C ASP A 190 -15.99 -18.97 -15.38
N LYS A 191 -14.97 -19.58 -14.76
CA LYS A 191 -13.88 -20.29 -15.47
C LYS A 191 -13.51 -21.62 -14.78
N PRO A 192 -13.09 -22.66 -15.52
CA PRO A 192 -12.57 -23.88 -14.91
C PRO A 192 -11.41 -23.55 -13.95
N ALA A 193 -11.48 -24.04 -12.72
CA ALA A 193 -10.42 -23.81 -11.74
C ALA A 193 -9.07 -24.31 -12.29
N PRO A 194 -7.99 -23.49 -12.29
CA PRO A 194 -6.67 -23.98 -12.62
C PRO A 194 -6.29 -25.06 -11.62
N THR A 195 -5.80 -26.21 -12.09
CA THR A 195 -5.40 -27.29 -11.19
C THR A 195 -4.25 -26.81 -10.31
N SER A 196 -4.13 -27.29 -9.07
CA SER A 196 -3.06 -26.84 -8.16
C SER A 196 -1.63 -27.11 -8.69
N ARG A 197 -1.50 -27.96 -9.71
CA ARG A 197 -0.25 -28.23 -10.45
C ARG A 197 0.13 -27.08 -11.39
N ASP A 198 -0.82 -26.32 -11.90
CA ASP A 198 -0.60 -25.22 -12.84
C ASP A 198 -0.26 -23.90 -12.14
N SER A 199 -0.67 -23.73 -10.88
CA SER A 199 -0.51 -22.49 -10.10
C SER A 199 0.77 -22.45 -9.24
N GLY A 200 1.82 -23.19 -9.66
CA GLY A 200 3.01 -23.53 -8.85
C GLY A 200 3.55 -22.40 -7.96
N SER A 201 4.23 -22.75 -6.85
CA SER A 201 4.66 -21.80 -5.80
C SER A 201 5.23 -20.49 -6.37
N SER A 202 4.65 -19.37 -5.94
CA SER A 202 5.13 -18.00 -6.21
C SER A 202 6.05 -17.49 -5.10
N ASP A 203 6.61 -18.40 -4.31
CA ASP A 203 7.48 -18.05 -3.20
C ASP A 203 8.85 -17.67 -3.76
N GLY A 204 9.17 -16.38 -3.68
CA GLY A 204 10.47 -15.83 -4.00
C GLY A 204 11.27 -15.52 -2.74
N THR A 205 12.57 -15.34 -2.91
CA THR A 205 13.53 -15.15 -1.80
C THR A 205 14.18 -13.76 -1.79
N SER A 206 13.72 -12.84 -2.64
CA SER A 206 14.32 -11.49 -2.73
C SER A 206 14.28 -10.75 -1.40
N THR A 207 15.45 -10.26 -0.98
CA THR A 207 15.61 -9.47 0.25
C THR A 207 15.95 -7.99 0.00
N SER A 208 15.98 -7.57 -1.26
CA SER A 208 16.34 -6.21 -1.64
C SER A 208 15.25 -5.20 -1.25
N ASN A 209 15.67 -4.04 -0.73
CA ASN A 209 14.78 -2.93 -0.39
C ASN A 209 14.84 -1.86 -1.47
N ALA A 210 13.68 -1.36 -1.89
CA ALA A 210 13.53 -0.23 -2.77
C ALA A 210 13.68 1.09 -1.99
N LYS A 211 14.14 2.13 -2.68
CA LYS A 211 13.92 3.51 -2.26
C LYS A 211 12.42 3.83 -2.36
N GLY A 212 11.86 4.40 -1.30
CA GLY A 212 10.45 4.78 -1.26
C GLY A 212 10.11 5.87 -2.28
N ALA A 213 8.94 5.76 -2.89
CA ALA A 213 8.35 6.83 -3.69
C ALA A 213 7.94 8.01 -2.78
N PRO A 214 7.98 9.26 -3.28
CA PRO A 214 7.54 10.42 -2.52
C PRO A 214 6.08 10.28 -2.04
N ARG A 215 5.82 10.76 -0.82
CA ARG A 215 4.49 10.84 -0.21
C ARG A 215 4.17 12.29 0.14
N ASN A 216 2.89 12.59 0.27
CA ASN A 216 2.43 13.86 0.81
C ASN A 216 2.90 14.03 2.27
N SER A 217 2.84 15.25 2.80
CA SER A 217 3.22 15.55 4.19
C SER A 217 2.39 14.78 5.23
N ASP A 218 1.17 14.40 4.86
CA ASP A 218 0.25 13.58 5.63
C ASP A 218 0.48 12.06 5.41
N GLY A 219 1.51 11.66 4.67
CA GLY A 219 1.84 10.27 4.37
C GLY A 219 0.97 9.60 3.32
N SER A 220 -0.05 10.27 2.78
CA SER A 220 -0.84 9.75 1.65
C SER A 220 -0.04 9.71 0.34
N TRP A 221 -0.51 8.91 -0.61
CA TRP A 221 0.04 8.90 -1.96
C TRP A 221 -0.46 10.12 -2.76
N PRO A 222 0.42 10.89 -3.42
CA PRO A 222 -0.02 11.94 -4.32
C PRO A 222 -0.81 11.35 -5.49
N SER A 223 -1.81 12.08 -5.96
CA SER A 223 -2.46 11.73 -7.22
C SER A 223 -1.48 11.98 -8.36
N GLU A 224 -1.25 10.98 -9.19
CA GLU A 224 -0.34 11.06 -10.33
C GLU A 224 -1.07 10.67 -11.61
N SER A 225 -0.73 11.35 -12.69
CA SER A 225 -1.20 11.03 -14.03
C SER A 225 -0.04 10.58 -14.91
N CYS A 226 -0.38 9.94 -16.02
CA CYS A 226 0.51 9.64 -17.13
C CYS A 226 1.19 10.94 -17.60
N SER A 227 2.45 11.15 -17.22
CA SER A 227 3.13 12.45 -17.33
C SER A 227 4.62 12.35 -17.64
N VAL A 228 5.21 11.16 -17.53
CA VAL A 228 6.61 10.91 -17.87
C VAL A 228 6.67 9.96 -19.04
N ASN A 229 7.51 10.25 -20.04
CA ASN A 229 7.70 9.35 -21.17
C ASN A 229 8.10 7.95 -20.68
N ASP A 230 7.42 6.93 -21.18
CA ASP A 230 7.74 5.54 -20.87
C ASP A 230 9.14 5.19 -21.42
N PRO A 231 10.11 4.81 -20.57
CA PRO A 231 11.47 4.46 -21.02
C PRO A 231 11.58 2.99 -21.47
N THR A 232 10.47 2.24 -21.51
CA THR A 232 10.42 0.89 -22.08
C THR A 232 10.16 0.94 -23.59
N PRO A 233 10.17 -0.19 -24.33
CA PRO A 233 9.84 -0.21 -25.75
C PRO A 233 8.40 0.21 -26.09
N ALA A 234 7.54 0.41 -25.09
CA ALA A 234 6.21 0.97 -25.27
C ALA A 234 6.25 2.46 -25.64
N ASN A 235 5.28 2.90 -26.43
CA ASN A 235 5.13 4.30 -26.83
C ASN A 235 4.00 4.96 -26.03
N GLY A 236 4.34 5.90 -25.15
CA GLY A 236 3.39 6.69 -24.36
C GLY A 236 4.00 7.21 -23.06
N CYS A 237 3.19 7.31 -22.02
CA CYS A 237 3.62 7.81 -20.72
C CYS A 237 3.33 6.84 -19.57
N ILE A 238 4.04 7.04 -18.48
CA ILE A 238 3.81 6.40 -17.19
C ILE A 238 3.74 7.46 -16.09
N THR A 239 3.26 7.08 -14.91
CA THR A 239 3.33 7.94 -13.74
C THR A 239 4.77 8.01 -13.19
N PRO A 240 5.15 9.09 -12.50
CA PRO A 240 6.42 9.17 -11.78
C PRO A 240 6.66 7.98 -10.82
N ARG A 241 5.61 7.49 -10.16
CA ARG A 241 5.65 6.32 -9.28
C ARG A 241 5.94 5.02 -10.02
N THR A 242 5.31 4.78 -11.16
CA THR A 242 5.61 3.64 -12.03
C THR A 242 7.06 3.69 -12.50
N LEU A 243 7.55 4.87 -12.90
CA LEU A 243 8.95 5.06 -13.27
C LEU A 243 9.90 4.75 -12.08
N ASN A 244 9.57 5.21 -10.87
CA ASN A 244 10.34 4.87 -9.68
C ASN A 244 10.37 3.35 -9.45
N ALA A 245 9.23 2.67 -9.50
CA ALA A 245 9.17 1.22 -9.32
C ALA A 245 10.01 0.46 -10.37
N LEU A 246 9.93 0.86 -11.64
CA LEU A 246 10.75 0.33 -12.73
C LEU A 246 12.25 0.50 -12.44
N ASN A 247 12.67 1.71 -12.05
CA ASN A 247 14.07 2.01 -11.76
C ASN A 247 14.59 1.26 -10.53
N GLN A 248 13.78 1.16 -9.48
CA GLN A 248 14.14 0.41 -8.28
C GLN A 248 14.25 -1.09 -8.56
N ALA A 249 13.35 -1.67 -9.37
CA ALA A 249 13.46 -3.07 -9.79
C ALA A 249 14.75 -3.33 -10.59
N LYS A 250 15.07 -2.45 -11.55
CA LYS A 250 16.34 -2.52 -12.31
C LYS A 250 17.56 -2.41 -11.40
N ALA A 251 17.55 -1.47 -10.46
CA ALA A 251 18.63 -1.31 -9.47
C ALA A 251 18.80 -2.54 -8.56
N ALA A 252 17.71 -3.27 -8.29
CA ALA A 252 17.73 -4.53 -7.55
C ALA A 252 18.16 -5.75 -8.40
N GLY A 253 18.55 -5.55 -9.67
CA GLY A 253 19.04 -6.61 -10.57
C GLY A 253 17.98 -7.22 -11.48
N PHE A 254 16.74 -6.71 -11.46
CA PHE A 254 15.67 -7.18 -12.33
C PHE A 254 15.67 -6.40 -13.65
N THR A 255 16.58 -6.78 -14.56
CA THR A 255 16.89 -6.02 -15.79
C THR A 255 16.39 -6.69 -17.09
N ARG A 256 15.55 -7.73 -17.00
CA ARG A 256 14.95 -8.38 -18.17
C ARG A 256 13.97 -7.45 -18.89
N TYR A 257 13.46 -7.88 -20.03
CA TYR A 257 12.50 -7.12 -20.83
C TYR A 257 11.31 -6.63 -20.00
N VAL A 258 10.89 -5.37 -20.21
CA VAL A 258 9.74 -4.76 -19.55
C VAL A 258 8.96 -3.97 -20.58
N SER A 259 7.63 -3.95 -20.48
CA SER A 259 6.75 -3.05 -21.22
C SER A 259 5.75 -2.43 -20.25
N CYS A 260 5.61 -1.10 -20.25
CA CYS A 260 4.75 -0.42 -19.27
C CYS A 260 3.48 0.18 -19.87
N TYR A 261 3.55 1.10 -20.81
CA TYR A 261 2.34 1.74 -21.34
C TYR A 261 1.73 0.94 -22.50
N ARG A 262 0.40 0.94 -22.58
CA ARG A 262 -0.34 0.63 -23.81
C ARG A 262 -1.63 1.46 -23.87
N PRO A 263 -1.95 2.08 -25.02
CA PRO A 263 -3.11 2.98 -25.14
C PRO A 263 -4.45 2.25 -25.24
N SER A 264 -4.44 0.97 -25.63
CA SER A 264 -5.62 0.11 -25.74
C SER A 264 -5.84 -0.72 -24.48
N GLY A 265 -7.08 -1.18 -24.31
CA GLY A 265 -7.47 -2.06 -23.22
C GLY A 265 -8.08 -1.32 -22.02
N SER A 266 -8.29 -2.08 -20.94
CA SER A 266 -8.77 -1.60 -19.64
C SER A 266 -7.71 -1.89 -18.57
N GLY A 267 -7.89 -1.36 -17.36
CA GLY A 267 -6.95 -1.56 -16.27
C GLY A 267 -5.92 -0.43 -16.15
N GLU A 268 -4.68 -0.80 -15.84
CA GLU A 268 -3.68 0.10 -15.30
C GLU A 268 -2.63 0.55 -16.32
N HIS A 269 -2.40 -0.23 -17.39
CA HIS A 269 -1.47 0.18 -18.44
C HIS A 269 -1.89 1.47 -19.18
N PRO A 270 -3.16 1.68 -19.60
CA PRO A 270 -3.57 2.93 -20.26
C PRO A 270 -3.49 4.15 -19.33
N LYS A 271 -3.50 3.92 -18.01
CA LYS A 271 -3.33 4.96 -16.98
C LYS A 271 -1.85 5.28 -16.73
N GLY A 272 -0.91 4.52 -17.32
CA GLY A 272 0.53 4.63 -17.02
C GLY A 272 0.90 4.10 -15.63
N ARG A 273 0.03 3.30 -15.01
CA ARG A 273 0.14 2.77 -13.64
C ARG A 273 0.56 1.30 -13.59
N ALA A 274 0.98 0.69 -14.71
CA ALA A 274 1.42 -0.69 -14.73
C ALA A 274 2.66 -0.96 -15.58
N CYS A 275 3.34 -2.05 -15.25
CA CYS A 275 4.46 -2.62 -16.01
C CYS A 275 4.42 -4.15 -16.01
N ASP A 276 4.60 -4.74 -17.20
CA ASP A 276 4.78 -6.17 -17.39
C ASP A 276 6.28 -6.47 -17.48
N PHE A 277 6.82 -7.10 -16.43
CA PHE A 277 8.23 -7.49 -16.35
C PHE A 277 8.38 -8.94 -16.82
N ALA A 278 8.94 -9.13 -18.00
CA ALA A 278 9.10 -10.44 -18.58
C ALA A 278 9.96 -11.35 -17.71
N ALA A 279 9.52 -12.60 -17.60
CA ALA A 279 10.31 -13.67 -17.01
C ALA A 279 11.51 -14.00 -17.91
N GLN A 280 11.42 -13.85 -19.24
CA GLN A 280 12.51 -14.11 -20.18
C GLN A 280 13.31 -12.83 -20.53
N LYS A 281 14.55 -12.99 -21.01
CA LYS A 281 15.47 -11.85 -21.23
C LYS A 281 15.03 -10.90 -22.35
N ASN A 282 14.56 -11.45 -23.47
CA ASN A 282 14.42 -10.71 -24.74
C ASN A 282 12.96 -10.57 -25.22
N GLY A 283 11.99 -10.63 -24.30
CA GLY A 283 10.57 -10.53 -24.60
C GLY A 283 9.74 -11.38 -23.65
N PHE A 284 8.43 -11.40 -23.86
CA PHE A 284 7.50 -12.13 -23.00
C PHE A 284 7.55 -13.64 -23.21
N GLY A 285 7.61 -14.10 -24.46
CA GLY A 285 7.80 -15.52 -24.79
C GLY A 285 6.77 -16.47 -24.17
N GLY A 286 7.19 -17.71 -23.87
CA GLY A 286 6.30 -18.79 -23.41
C GLY A 286 6.14 -18.88 -21.89
N VAL A 287 5.39 -19.89 -21.42
CA VAL A 287 5.23 -20.20 -19.99
C VAL A 287 6.60 -20.29 -19.32
N ALA A 288 6.83 -19.48 -18.29
CA ALA A 288 8.11 -19.44 -17.59
C ALA A 288 8.38 -20.76 -16.87
N SER A 289 9.58 -21.30 -17.07
CA SER A 289 10.07 -22.52 -16.43
C SER A 289 11.52 -22.34 -15.97
N GLY A 290 12.01 -23.27 -15.14
CA GLY A 290 13.40 -23.24 -14.64
C GLY A 290 13.82 -21.87 -14.09
N GLY A 291 14.95 -21.35 -14.58
CA GLY A 291 15.51 -20.08 -14.13
C GLY A 291 14.64 -18.85 -14.44
N ASP A 292 13.79 -18.90 -15.47
CA ASP A 292 12.85 -17.81 -15.77
C ASP A 292 11.74 -17.76 -14.71
N ARG A 293 11.27 -18.93 -14.28
CA ARG A 293 10.30 -19.04 -13.19
C ARG A 293 10.89 -18.56 -11.86
N THR A 294 12.12 -18.95 -11.54
CA THR A 294 12.83 -18.48 -10.34
C THR A 294 13.00 -16.96 -10.37
N TYR A 295 13.35 -16.38 -11.52
CA TYR A 295 13.45 -14.93 -11.68
C TYR A 295 12.11 -14.24 -11.42
N GLY A 296 11.02 -14.71 -12.01
CA GLY A 296 9.68 -14.14 -11.79
C GLY A 296 9.21 -14.26 -10.33
N ASN A 297 9.45 -15.41 -9.66
CA ASN A 297 9.16 -15.57 -8.23
C ASN A 297 9.91 -14.52 -7.38
N ASN A 298 11.20 -14.35 -7.63
CA ASN A 298 12.02 -13.37 -6.90
C ASN A 298 11.59 -11.92 -7.18
N LEU A 299 11.17 -11.61 -8.40
CA LEU A 299 10.67 -10.29 -8.76
C LEU A 299 9.31 -9.99 -8.10
N ALA A 300 8.38 -10.94 -8.13
CA ALA A 300 7.11 -10.80 -7.43
C ALA A 300 7.33 -10.59 -5.91
N ALA A 301 8.22 -11.39 -5.30
CA ALA A 301 8.58 -11.23 -3.89
C ALA A 301 9.22 -9.85 -3.61
N TYR A 302 10.05 -9.34 -4.52
CA TYR A 302 10.62 -7.99 -4.40
C TYR A 302 9.53 -6.91 -4.36
N PHE A 303 8.56 -6.94 -5.27
CA PHE A 303 7.48 -5.94 -5.27
C PHE A 303 6.58 -6.06 -4.04
N ILE A 304 6.27 -7.29 -3.60
CA ILE A 304 5.47 -7.54 -2.39
C ILE A 304 6.17 -6.98 -1.15
N ARG A 305 7.47 -7.30 -0.98
CA ARG A 305 8.29 -6.78 0.13
C ARG A 305 8.31 -5.25 0.15
N ASN A 306 8.32 -4.64 -1.03
CA ASN A 306 8.42 -3.19 -1.19
C ASN A 306 7.07 -2.52 -1.47
N ALA A 307 5.95 -3.20 -1.23
CA ALA A 307 4.63 -2.72 -1.64
C ALA A 307 4.30 -1.35 -1.08
N ASP A 308 4.54 -1.14 0.22
CA ASP A 308 4.31 0.14 0.89
C ASP A 308 5.36 1.21 0.49
N ARG A 309 6.57 0.81 0.11
CA ARG A 309 7.61 1.76 -0.32
C ARG A 309 7.32 2.28 -1.72
N LEU A 310 6.79 1.44 -2.60
CA LEU A 310 6.59 1.77 -4.01
C LEU A 310 5.17 2.27 -4.29
N GLY A 311 4.19 1.94 -3.44
CA GLY A 311 2.77 2.23 -3.71
C GLY A 311 2.14 1.18 -4.62
N VAL A 312 2.44 -0.09 -4.36
CA VAL A 312 1.92 -1.22 -5.15
C VAL A 312 0.44 -1.43 -4.84
N LEU A 313 -0.36 -1.41 -5.89
CA LEU A 313 -1.79 -1.69 -5.87
C LEU A 313 -2.03 -3.20 -5.83
N TYR A 314 -1.40 -3.94 -6.75
CA TYR A 314 -1.38 -5.40 -6.79
C TYR A 314 -0.23 -5.93 -7.66
N VAL A 315 0.08 -7.21 -7.51
CA VAL A 315 1.05 -7.94 -8.35
C VAL A 315 0.38 -9.18 -8.90
N ILE A 316 0.47 -9.44 -10.21
CA ILE A 316 -0.03 -10.68 -10.81
C ILE A 316 1.17 -11.50 -11.30
N TRP A 317 1.23 -12.75 -10.86
CA TRP A 317 2.26 -13.67 -11.29
C TRP A 317 1.74 -15.10 -11.25
N PHE A 318 1.84 -15.76 -12.40
CA PHE A 318 1.58 -17.17 -12.60
C PHE A 318 0.18 -17.60 -12.13
N LYS A 319 -0.85 -17.00 -12.75
CA LYS A 319 -2.27 -17.23 -12.44
C LYS A 319 -2.67 -16.89 -11.01
N ARG A 320 -1.90 -16.03 -10.34
CA ARG A 320 -2.17 -15.56 -8.98
C ARG A 320 -2.05 -14.05 -8.91
N ILE A 321 -2.87 -13.45 -8.08
CA ILE A 321 -2.82 -12.02 -7.77
C ILE A 321 -2.49 -11.85 -6.29
N TRP A 322 -1.52 -11.00 -5.98
CA TRP A 322 -1.23 -10.56 -4.65
C TRP A 322 -1.88 -9.20 -4.41
N LEU A 323 -2.65 -9.10 -3.33
CA LEU A 323 -3.27 -7.87 -2.87
C LEU A 323 -2.68 -7.47 -1.51
N PRO A 324 -2.40 -6.18 -1.26
CA PRO A 324 -1.98 -5.69 0.07
C PRO A 324 -2.93 -6.10 1.20
N SER A 325 -4.23 -6.26 0.89
CA SER A 325 -5.28 -6.57 1.84
C SER A 325 -5.40 -8.06 2.22
N SER A 326 -4.96 -8.98 1.34
CA SER A 326 -5.30 -10.41 1.48
C SER A 326 -4.21 -11.39 1.02
N GLY A 327 -3.06 -10.89 0.57
CA GLY A 327 -1.98 -11.72 0.06
C GLY A 327 -2.32 -12.36 -1.28
N TRP A 328 -1.71 -13.52 -1.56
CA TRP A 328 -1.92 -14.25 -2.81
C TRP A 328 -3.31 -14.89 -2.87
N LYS A 329 -3.99 -14.68 -3.99
CA LYS A 329 -5.26 -15.31 -4.38
C LYS A 329 -5.13 -15.89 -5.79
N ALA A 330 -6.03 -16.81 -6.14
CA ALA A 330 -6.13 -17.29 -7.51
C ALA A 330 -6.56 -16.15 -8.44
N TYR A 331 -6.01 -16.14 -9.65
CA TYR A 331 -6.34 -15.20 -10.71
C TYR A 331 -6.50 -15.98 -12.01
N SER A 332 -7.71 -16.48 -12.25
CA SER A 332 -8.06 -17.36 -13.37
C SER A 332 -8.50 -16.60 -14.61
N GLY A 333 -8.18 -15.30 -14.70
CA GLY A 333 -8.77 -14.40 -15.69
C GLY A 333 -8.29 -14.55 -17.13
N GLY A 334 -7.20 -15.27 -17.41
CA GLY A 334 -6.61 -15.29 -18.76
C GLY A 334 -7.35 -16.14 -19.80
N ASN A 335 -6.87 -16.04 -21.04
CA ASN A 335 -7.41 -16.67 -22.24
C ASN A 335 -6.69 -17.99 -22.59
N GLY A 336 -5.94 -18.56 -21.63
CA GLY A 336 -5.18 -19.80 -21.79
C GLY A 336 -3.83 -19.62 -22.49
N ASP A 337 -3.45 -18.39 -22.82
CA ASP A 337 -2.11 -18.06 -23.33
C ASP A 337 -1.19 -17.54 -22.21
N PRO A 338 0.14 -17.64 -22.36
CA PRO A 338 1.06 -17.30 -21.28
C PRO A 338 1.01 -15.86 -20.80
N SER A 339 0.64 -14.92 -21.69
CA SER A 339 0.59 -13.50 -21.38
C SER A 339 -0.66 -13.18 -20.57
N SER A 340 -1.85 -13.54 -21.06
CA SER A 340 -3.09 -13.26 -20.30
C SER A 340 -3.18 -14.05 -18.98
N ASP A 341 -2.55 -15.23 -18.90
CA ASP A 341 -2.42 -16.03 -17.67
C ASP A 341 -1.27 -15.55 -16.75
N HIS A 342 -0.49 -14.55 -17.16
CA HIS A 342 0.67 -14.02 -16.42
C HIS A 342 1.70 -15.08 -16.06
N THR A 343 1.86 -16.11 -16.89
CA THR A 343 2.83 -17.18 -16.65
C THR A 343 4.19 -16.89 -17.25
N ASN A 344 4.31 -15.83 -18.06
CA ASN A 344 5.54 -15.42 -18.72
C ASN A 344 6.07 -14.04 -18.27
N HIS A 345 5.35 -13.33 -17.40
CA HIS A 345 5.76 -12.05 -16.81
C HIS A 345 5.13 -11.79 -15.46
N VAL A 346 5.82 -10.98 -14.64
CA VAL A 346 5.25 -10.39 -13.43
C VAL A 346 4.60 -9.06 -13.81
N HIS A 347 3.30 -8.96 -13.64
CA HIS A 347 2.56 -7.71 -13.83
C HIS A 347 2.50 -6.95 -12.51
N LEU A 348 2.85 -5.67 -12.56
CA LEU A 348 2.86 -4.74 -11.44
C LEU A 348 1.86 -3.62 -11.70
N SER A 349 0.96 -3.37 -10.76
CA SER A 349 0.09 -2.19 -10.76
C SER A 349 0.39 -1.27 -9.59
N MET A 350 0.25 0.04 -9.83
CA MET A 350 0.56 1.12 -8.90
C MET A 350 -0.70 1.90 -8.54
N ILE A 351 -0.78 2.39 -7.30
CA ILE A 351 -1.85 3.30 -6.87
C ILE A 351 -1.76 4.63 -7.63
#